data_AF-A0A9E1HWF5-F1
#
_entry.id   AF-A0A9E1HWF5-F1
#
_cell.length_a   1.000
_cell.length_b   1.000
_cell.length_c   1.000
_cell.angle_alpha   90.00
_cell.angle_beta   90.00
_cell.angle_gamma   90.00
#
_symmetry.space_group_name_H-M   'P 1'
#
loop_
_entity.id
_entity.type
_entity.pdbx_description
1 polymer ?
#
loop_
_entity_poly.entity_id
_entity_poly.type
_entity_poly.pdbx_seq_one_letter_code
_entity_poly.pdbx_strand_id
1 'polypeptide(L)' 'SWKVQYAPKTPEDVLDDRFVEACQMLDYVEYLADLLIAAELEQRVKIVEMLNKDGLIAGLEERLDRLKKEDNAHEKQSAA' A
#
# COMPACT_ATOMS: atom_id res chain seq x y z
N SER A 1 -9.37 -0.64 12.76
CA SER A 1 -8.39 -1.10 11.75
C SER A 1 -9.13 -1.28 10.44
N TRP A 2 -8.58 -0.80 9.32
CA TRP A 2 -9.20 -0.87 7.99
C TRP A 2 -9.63 -2.31 7.64
N LYS A 3 -8.81 -3.32 8.01
CA LYS A 3 -9.11 -4.74 7.80
C LYS A 3 -10.47 -5.15 8.35
N VAL A 4 -10.85 -4.64 9.53
CA VAL A 4 -12.10 -5.00 10.21
C VAL A 4 -13.29 -4.23 9.61
N GLN A 5 -13.05 -2.99 9.21
CA GLN A 5 -14.11 -2.11 8.69
C GLN A 5 -14.56 -2.51 7.28
N TYR A 6 -13.62 -2.98 6.46
CA TYR A 6 -13.86 -3.34 5.05
C TYR A 6 -13.93 -4.84 4.79
N ALA A 7 -13.77 -5.67 5.84
CA ALA A 7 -13.98 -7.10 5.71
C ALA A 7 -15.44 -7.40 5.30
N PRO A 8 -15.65 -8.42 4.46
CA PRO A 8 -16.99 -8.93 4.20
C PRO A 8 -17.67 -9.34 5.52
N LYS A 9 -18.96 -9.04 5.64
CA LYS A 9 -19.75 -9.38 6.83
C LYS A 9 -20.30 -10.80 6.73
N THR A 10 -20.51 -11.27 5.50
CA THR A 10 -20.98 -12.62 5.18
C THR A 10 -20.10 -13.26 4.09
N PRO A 11 -20.01 -14.60 4.01
CA PRO A 11 -19.25 -15.31 2.98
C PRO A 11 -19.73 -15.06 1.55
N GLU A 12 -20.99 -14.67 1.37
CA GLU A 12 -21.63 -14.40 0.09
C GLU A 12 -21.45 -12.95 -0.38
N ASP A 13 -20.90 -12.07 0.47
CA ASP A 13 -20.68 -10.67 0.12
C ASP A 13 -19.65 -10.55 -1.01
N VAL A 14 -19.96 -9.71 -1.99
CA VAL A 14 -18.99 -9.33 -3.02
C VAL A 14 -17.87 -8.53 -2.36
N LEU A 15 -16.63 -8.97 -2.55
CA LEU A 15 -15.46 -8.29 -2.02
C LEU A 15 -15.17 -7.01 -2.81
N ASP A 16 -14.84 -5.92 -2.10
CA ASP A 16 -14.31 -4.72 -2.75
C ASP A 16 -12.92 -5.04 -3.33
N ASP A 17 -12.71 -4.75 -4.61
CA ASP A 17 -11.45 -5.03 -5.31
C ASP A 17 -10.24 -4.42 -4.60
N ARG A 18 -10.37 -3.23 -4.01
CA ARG A 18 -9.29 -2.56 -3.28
C ARG A 18 -8.99 -3.26 -1.96
N PHE A 19 -10.00 -3.82 -1.30
CA PHE A 19 -9.80 -4.62 -0.09
C PHE A 19 -9.03 -5.90 -0.42
N VAL A 20 -9.37 -6.55 -1.53
CA VAL A 20 -8.66 -7.75 -2.01
C VAL A 20 -7.22 -7.41 -2.40
N GLU A 21 -6.99 -6.35 -3.18
CA GLU A 21 -5.65 -5.87 -3.53
C GLU A 21 -4.82 -5.56 -2.28
N ALA A 22 -5.39 -4.84 -1.30
CA ALA A 22 -4.71 -4.52 -0.05
C ALA A 22 -4.37 -5.77 0.76
N CYS A 23 -5.25 -6.77 0.81
CA CYS A 23 -4.97 -8.05 1.48
C CYS A 23 -3.85 -8.83 0.77
N GLN A 24 -3.85 -8.87 -0.56
CA GLN A 24 -2.81 -9.56 -1.35
C GLN A 24 -1.44 -8.89 -1.23
N MET A 25 -1.40 -7.56 -1.15
CA MET A 25 -0.15 -6.79 -1.10
C MET A 25 0.45 -6.71 0.31
N LEU A 26 -0.33 -7.00 1.35
CA LEU A 26 0.09 -6.74 2.73
C LEU A 26 1.35 -7.52 3.11
N ASP A 27 1.36 -8.83 2.90
CA ASP A 27 2.48 -9.70 3.28
C ASP A 27 3.78 -9.28 2.56
N TYR A 28 3.65 -8.83 1.31
CA TYR A 28 4.77 -8.33 0.52
C TYR A 28 5.31 -7.01 1.08
N VAL A 29 4.43 -6.08 1.46
CA VAL A 29 4.83 -4.82 2.07
C VAL A 29 5.47 -5.04 3.44
N GLU A 30 4.93 -5.94 4.26
CA GLU A 30 5.51 -6.33 5.56
C GLU A 30 6.90 -6.94 5.38
N TYR A 31 7.06 -7.86 4.42
CA TYR A 31 8.37 -8.44 4.07
C TYR A 31 9.38 -7.37 3.66
N LEU A 32 9.00 -6.43 2.80
CA LEU A 32 9.89 -5.33 2.40
C LEU A 32 10.26 -4.43 3.58
N ALA A 33 9.30 -4.13 4.47
CA ALA A 33 9.55 -3.33 5.66
C ALA A 33 10.54 -4.02 6.61
N ASP A 34 10.35 -5.32 6.87
CA ASP A 34 11.25 -6.10 7.72
C ASP A 34 12.67 -6.14 7.16
N LEU A 35 12.81 -6.30 5.84
CA LEU A 35 14.11 -6.24 5.20
C LEU A 35 14.77 -4.85 5.34
N LEU A 36 14.01 -3.77 5.14
CA LEU A 36 14.54 -2.41 5.26
C LEU A 36 14.95 -2.07 6.69
N ILE A 37 14.27 -2.62 7.69
CA ILE A 37 14.53 -2.35 9.12
C ILE A 37 15.65 -3.25 9.66
N ALA A 38 15.58 -4.55 9.39
CA ALA A 38 16.35 -5.56 10.11
C ALA A 38 17.39 -6.31 9.26
N ALA A 39 17.42 -6.16 7.94
CA ALA A 39 18.41 -6.86 7.12
C ALA A 39 19.82 -6.24 7.22
N GLU A 40 20.82 -7.04 6.87
CA GLU A 40 22.20 -6.57 6.74
C GLU A 40 22.30 -5.44 5.70
N LEU A 41 23.27 -4.54 5.89
CA LEU A 41 23.41 -3.35 5.05
C LEU A 41 23.51 -3.70 3.55
N GLU A 42 24.24 -4.76 3.21
CA GLU A 42 24.37 -5.21 1.82
C GLU A 42 23.03 -5.61 1.19
N GLN A 43 22.16 -6.28 1.96
CA GLN A 43 20.82 -6.67 1.50
C GLN A 43 19.92 -5.44 1.36
N ARG A 44 19.98 -4.50 2.31
CA ARG A 44 19.22 -3.24 2.26
C ARG A 44 19.59 -2.42 1.02
N VAL A 45 20.88 -2.30 0.71
CA VAL A 45 21.36 -1.59 -0.49
C VAL A 45 20.84 -2.27 -1.77
N LYS A 46 20.92 -3.60 -1.88
CA LYS A 46 20.42 -4.33 -3.07
C LYS A 46 18.91 -4.17 -3.27
N ILE A 47 18.13 -4.19 -2.19
CA ILE A 47 16.69 -3.99 -2.25
C ILE A 47 16.35 -2.56 -2.70
N VAL A 48 16.99 -1.55 -2.12
CA VAL A 48 16.78 -0.15 -2.54
C VAL A 48 17.17 0.04 -4.00
N GLU A 49 18.26 -0.56 -4.46
CA GLU A 49 18.66 -0.52 -5.87
C GLU A 49 17.65 -1.22 -6.79
N MET A 50 17.11 -2.38 -6.40
CA MET A 50 16.09 -3.09 -7.18
C MET A 50 14.79 -2.28 -7.27
N LEU A 51 14.30 -1.78 -6.13
CA LEU A 51 13.10 -0.96 -6.05
C LEU A 51 13.24 0.36 -6.87
N ASN A 52 14.45 0.93 -6.94
CA ASN A 52 14.74 2.09 -7.79
C ASN A 52 14.87 1.73 -9.28
N LYS A 53 15.54 0.62 -9.63
CA LYS A 53 15.76 0.21 -11.03
C LYS A 53 14.45 -0.14 -11.73
N ASP A 54 13.52 -0.77 -11.02
CA ASP A 54 12.23 -1.17 -11.58
C ASP A 54 11.24 0.01 -11.66
N GLY A 55 11.67 1.23 -11.27
CA GLY A 55 10.81 2.42 -11.22
C GLY A 55 9.70 2.31 -10.17
N LEU A 56 9.72 1.27 -9.33
CA LEU A 56 8.67 0.97 -8.36
C LEU A 56 8.58 2.07 -7.30
N ILE A 57 9.71 2.62 -6.82
CA ILE A 57 9.68 3.76 -5.89
C ILE A 57 9.01 4.97 -6.52
N ALA A 58 9.41 5.36 -7.74
CA ALA A 58 8.81 6.50 -8.43
C ALA A 58 7.30 6.30 -8.68
N GLY A 59 6.89 5.09 -9.06
CA GLY A 59 5.48 4.75 -9.24
C GLY A 59 4.67 4.76 -7.94
N LEU A 60 5.27 4.33 -6.82
CA LEU A 60 4.66 4.40 -5.50
C LEU A 60 4.51 5.85 -5.01
N GLU A 61 5.52 6.69 -5.23
CA GLU A 61 5.47 8.12 -4.93
C GLU A 61 4.36 8.83 -5.72
N GLU A 62 4.23 8.54 -7.02
CA GLU A 62 3.16 9.09 -7.85
C GLU A 62 1.76 8.62 -7.40
N ARG A 63 1.60 7.32 -7.11
CA ARG A 63 0.34 6.78 -6.54
C ARG A 63 0.01 7.48 -5.22
N LEU A 64 0.98 7.70 -4.35
CA LEU A 64 0.77 8.35 -3.05
C LEU A 64 0.34 9.81 -3.24
N ASP A 65 0.94 10.54 -4.18
CA ASP A 65 0.57 11.92 -4.48
C ASP A 65 -0.85 12.02 -5.06
N ARG A 66 -1.25 11.08 -5.92
CA ARG A 66 -2.64 10.98 -6.42
C ARG A 66 -3.63 10.69 -5.29
N LEU A 67 -3.35 9.69 -4.45
CA LEU A 67 -4.21 9.34 -3.32
C LEU A 67 -4.37 10.52 -2.35
N LYS A 68 -3.29 11.26 -2.04
CA LYS A 68 -3.37 12.48 -1.23
C LYS A 68 -4.30 13.51 -1.86
N LYS A 69 -4.28 13.69 -3.19
CA LYS A 69 -5.18 14.63 -3.88
C LYS A 69 -6.64 14.17 -3.83
N GLU A 70 -6.88 12.88 -3.97
CA GLU A 70 -8.22 12.27 -3.87
C GLU A 70 -8.80 12.38 -2.46
N ASP A 71 -8.00 12.11 -1.43
CA ASP A 71 -8.40 12.23 -0.02
C ASP A 71 -8.77 13.68 0.34
N ASN A 72 -7.93 14.64 -0.09
CA ASN A 72 -8.23 16.08 0.04
C ASN A 72 -9.50 16.51 -0.71
N ALA A 73 -9.83 15.86 -1.83
CA ALA A 73 -11.06 16.15 -2.57
C ALA A 73 -12.29 15.58 -1.85
N HIS A 74 -12.17 14.39 -1.27
CA HIS A 74 -13.21 13.75 -0.46
C HIS A 74 -13.50 14.51 0.84
N GLU A 75 -12.47 15.02 1.55
CA GLU A 75 -12.67 15.85 2.74
C GLU A 75 -13.43 17.15 2.43
N LYS A 76 -13.10 17.81 1.32
CA LYS A 76 -13.79 19.05 0.89
C LYS A 76 -15.25 18.82 0.49
N GLN A 77 -15.57 17.66 -0.07
CA GLN A 77 -16.95 17.29 -0.40
C GLN A 77 -17.75 16.86 0.84
N SER A 78 -17.10 16.32 1.87
CA SER A 78 -17.77 15.94 3.12
C SER A 78 -17.93 17.11 4.11
N ALA A 79 -17.22 18.23 3.91
CA ALA A 79 -17.28 19.44 4.72
C ALA A 79 -18.15 20.56 4.14
N ALA A 80 -18.76 20.34 2.96
CA ALA A 80 -19.70 21.24 2.28
C ALA A 80 -21.13 20.72 2.41
#